data_AF-A0A817QBR7-F1
#
_entry.id   AF-A0A817QBR7-F1
#
_cell.length_a   1.000
_cell.length_b   1.000
_cell.length_c   1.000
_cell.angle_alpha   90.00
_cell.angle_beta   90.00
_cell.angle_gamma   90.00
#
_symmetry.space_group_name_H-M   'P 1'
#
loop_
_entity.id
_entity.type
_entity.pdbx_description
1 polymer ?
#
loop_
_entity_poly.entity_id
_entity_poly.type
_entity_poly.pdbx_seq_one_letter_code
_entity_poly.pdbx_strand_id
1 'polypeptide(L)'
;MSNNGVCRPLLLNYTCECLINNYYGRHCEGVSMKIVIYRVVSTSFAYLGILAIVCIAMFVIIMDILKYCFGIGPTREDLESIRRKRTREKTKISCNATID
;
A
#
# COMPACT_ATOMS: atom_id res chain seq x y z
N MET A 1 22.73 32.42 -20.57
CA MET A 1 21.28 32.18 -20.37
C MET A 1 21.13 30.75 -19.89
N SER A 2 20.78 30.53 -18.62
CA SER A 2 20.61 29.18 -18.07
C SER A 2 19.11 28.90 -17.92
N ASN A 3 18.66 27.73 -18.37
CA ASN A 3 17.30 27.20 -18.16
C ASN A 3 16.12 27.97 -18.77
N ASN A 4 16.17 28.37 -20.05
CA ASN A 4 15.01 28.88 -20.82
C ASN A 4 14.16 29.99 -20.12
N GLY A 5 14.73 30.76 -19.20
CA GLY A 5 14.07 31.89 -18.56
C GLY A 5 13.97 33.07 -19.52
N VAL A 6 12.82 33.74 -19.56
CA VAL A 6 12.60 34.95 -20.35
C VAL A 6 12.88 36.16 -19.47
N CYS A 7 13.96 36.89 -19.75
CA CYS A 7 14.26 38.12 -19.04
C CYS A 7 13.64 39.32 -19.74
N ARG A 8 12.79 40.06 -19.03
CA ARG A 8 12.15 41.30 -19.49
C ARG A 8 12.91 42.48 -18.88
N PRO A 9 13.42 43.42 -19.68
CA PRO A 9 13.96 44.66 -19.15
C PRO A 9 12.81 45.57 -18.70
N LEU A 10 12.83 45.99 -17.43
CA LEU A 10 12.06 47.12 -16.91
C LEU A 10 12.96 48.36 -16.90
N LEU A 11 12.38 49.55 -17.01
CA LEU A 11 13.06 50.84 -17.22
C LEU A 11 14.24 51.17 -16.29
N LEU A 12 14.40 50.46 -15.16
CA LEU A 12 15.54 50.61 -14.23
C LEU A 12 16.01 49.28 -13.59
N ASN A 13 15.43 48.13 -13.98
CA ASN A 13 15.71 46.82 -13.39
C ASN A 13 15.41 45.71 -14.41
N TYR A 14 16.09 44.57 -14.36
CA TYR A 14 15.72 43.40 -15.17
C TYR A 14 15.00 42.38 -14.28
N THR A 15 13.92 41.78 -14.80
CA THR A 15 13.24 40.65 -14.15
C THR A 15 13.32 39.44 -15.07
N CYS A 16 13.67 38.28 -14.53
CA CYS A 16 13.69 37.03 -15.29
C CYS A 16 12.53 36.14 -14.85
N GLU A 17 11.66 35.81 -15.79
CA GLU A 17 10.57 34.85 -15.60
C GLU A 17 11.06 33.46 -16.01
N CYS A 18 11.19 32.56 -15.03
CA CYS A 18 11.53 31.16 -15.28
C CYS A 18 10.27 30.45 -15.80
N LEU A 19 10.26 30.06 -17.09
CA LEU A 19 9.11 29.42 -17.75
C LEU A 19 8.69 28.09 -17.12
N ILE A 20 9.59 27.49 -16.34
CA ILE A 20 9.34 26.26 -15.61
C ILE A 20 9.13 26.68 -14.15
N ASN A 21 7.90 26.50 -13.64
CA ASN A 21 7.47 26.79 -12.25
C ASN A 21 8.30 26.08 -11.15
N ASN A 22 9.34 25.35 -11.55
CA ASN A 22 10.22 24.57 -10.72
C ASN A 22 11.60 25.21 -10.53
N TYR A 23 11.84 26.44 -11.00
CA TYR A 23 13.09 27.16 -10.76
C TYR A 23 12.81 28.57 -10.20
N TYR A 24 13.67 29.04 -9.29
CA TYR A 24 13.58 30.35 -8.65
C TYR A 24 14.96 31.05 -8.57
N GLY A 25 14.97 32.36 -8.38
CA GLY A 25 16.19 33.20 -8.31
C GLY A 25 16.35 34.14 -9.52
N ARG A 26 17.25 35.13 -9.43
CA ARG A 26 17.45 36.16 -10.48
C ARG A 26 17.88 35.59 -11.84
N HIS A 27 18.47 34.39 -11.83
CA HIS A 27 18.93 33.68 -13.02
C HIS A 27 18.40 32.23 -13.11
N CYS A 28 17.28 31.92 -12.43
CA CYS A 28 16.68 30.57 -12.46
C CYS A 28 17.64 29.44 -12.01
N GLU A 29 18.45 29.71 -10.99
CA GLU A 29 19.49 28.79 -10.49
C GLU A 29 18.97 27.85 -9.39
N GLY A 30 18.00 28.30 -8.59
CA GLY A 30 17.44 27.52 -7.49
C GLY A 30 16.37 26.55 -7.97
N VAL A 31 16.47 25.27 -7.64
CA VAL A 31 15.42 24.28 -7.91
C VAL A 31 14.34 24.39 -6.84
N SER A 32 13.10 24.62 -7.26
CA SER A 32 11.93 24.73 -6.40
C SER A 32 11.66 23.39 -5.69
N MET A 33 11.49 23.44 -4.36
CA MET A 33 11.25 22.24 -3.53
C MET A 33 10.05 21.40 -4.02
N LYS A 34 9.08 22.00 -4.70
CA LYS A 34 7.91 21.30 -5.24
C LYS A 34 8.28 20.16 -6.19
N ILE A 35 9.30 20.33 -7.04
CA ILE A 35 9.73 19.27 -7.97
C ILE A 35 10.42 18.12 -7.24
N VAL A 36 11.18 18.45 -6.19
CA VAL A 36 11.88 17.47 -5.35
C VAL A 36 10.86 16.66 -4.57
N ILE A 37 9.88 17.34 -3.96
CA ILE A 37 8.78 16.70 -3.23
C ILE A 37 7.99 15.80 -4.17
N TYR A 38 7.59 16.28 -5.36
CA TYR A 38 6.81 15.45 -6.29
C TYR A 38 7.58 14.20 -6.75
N ARG A 39 8.89 14.32 -7.00
CA ARG A 39 9.76 13.19 -7.37
C ARG A 39 9.94 12.19 -6.21
N VAL A 40 10.13 12.68 -4.99
CA VAL A 40 10.25 11.82 -3.80
C VAL A 40 8.93 11.10 -3.55
N VAL A 41 7.82 11.84 -3.61
CA VAL A 41 6.46 11.31 -3.41
C VAL A 41 6.11 10.26 -4.47
N SER A 42 6.38 10.51 -5.75
CA SER A 42 6.11 9.54 -6.82
C SER A 42 6.92 8.25 -6.68
N THR A 43 8.17 8.36 -6.24
CA THR A 43 9.05 7.21 -6.01
C THR A 43 8.55 6.37 -4.83
N SER A 44 8.13 7.01 -3.74
CA SER A 44 7.56 6.34 -2.57
C SER A 44 6.25 5.63 -2.89
N PHE A 45 5.35 6.25 -3.65
CA PHE A 45 4.09 5.61 -4.04
C PHE A 45 4.29 4.38 -4.93
N ALA A 46 5.23 4.44 -5.88
CA ALA A 46 5.57 3.27 -6.70
C ALA A 46 6.11 2.12 -5.84
N TYR A 47 7.00 2.42 -4.90
CA TYR A 47 7.55 1.42 -3.98
C TYR A 47 6.47 0.79 -3.09
N LEU A 48 5.58 1.60 -2.50
CA LEU A 48 4.46 1.11 -1.69
C LEU A 48 3.50 0.24 -2.52
N GLY A 49 3.22 0.61 -3.77
CA GLY A 49 2.39 -0.17 -4.68
C GLY A 49 3.02 -1.53 -5.02
N ILE A 50 4.29 -1.55 -5.41
CA ILE A 50 5.03 -2.79 -5.71
C ILE A 50 5.08 -3.69 -4.48
N LEU A 51 5.43 -3.14 -3.31
CA LEU A 51 5.47 -3.87 -2.06
C LEU A 51 4.11 -4.51 -1.72
N ALA A 52 3.02 -3.76 -1.87
CA ALA A 52 1.67 -4.28 -1.63
C ALA A 52 1.33 -5.45 -2.58
N ILE A 53 1.62 -5.31 -3.88
CA ILE A 53 1.38 -6.36 -4.89
C ILE A 53 2.19 -7.62 -4.57
N VAL A 54 3.48 -7.45 -4.23
CA VAL A 54 4.37 -8.57 -3.86
C VAL A 54 3.89 -9.27 -2.59
N CYS A 55 3.50 -8.52 -1.57
CA CYS A 55 2.95 -9.07 -0.32
C CYS A 55 1.67 -9.89 -0.57
N ILE A 56 0.76 -9.38 -1.40
CA ILE A 56 -0.48 -10.10 -1.75
C ILE A 56 -0.16 -11.39 -2.52
N ALA A 57 0.75 -11.33 -3.51
CA ALA A 57 1.15 -12.50 -4.28
C ALA A 57 1.81 -13.57 -3.40
N MET A 58 2.76 -13.18 -2.54
CA MET A 58 3.39 -14.07 -1.55
C MET A 58 2.35 -14.71 -0.64
N PHE A 59 1.39 -13.94 -0.11
CA PHE A 59 0.35 -14.47 0.76
C PHE A 59 -0.51 -15.53 0.08
N VAL A 60 -0.94 -15.29 -1.17
CA VAL A 60 -1.72 -16.26 -1.94
C VAL A 60 -0.91 -17.54 -2.18
N ILE A 61 0.36 -17.41 -2.57
CA ILE A 61 1.26 -18.55 -2.78
C ILE A 61 1.44 -19.34 -1.48
N ILE A 62 1.67 -18.66 -0.35
CA ILE A 62 1.80 -19.32 0.95
C ILE A 62 0.50 -20.04 1.31
N MET A 63 -0.66 -19.42 1.12
CA MET A 63 -1.96 -20.02 1.41
C MET A 63 -2.21 -21.27 0.54
N ASP A 64 -1.78 -21.23 -0.72
CA ASP A 64 -1.89 -22.35 -1.66
C ASP A 64 -0.88 -23.47 -1.34
N ILE A 65 0.38 -23.13 -1.03
CA ILE A 65 1.40 -24.10 -0.59
C ILE A 65 0.98 -24.78 0.70
N LEU A 66 0.49 -24.04 1.70
CA LEU A 66 0.00 -24.63 2.94
C LEU A 66 -1.18 -25.57 2.66
N LYS A 67 -2.06 -25.21 1.73
CA LYS A 67 -3.17 -26.08 1.31
C LYS A 67 -2.68 -27.34 0.56
N TYR A 68 -1.65 -27.21 -0.27
CA TYR A 68 -1.12 -28.29 -1.11
C TYR A 68 -0.18 -29.25 -0.34
N CYS A 69 0.71 -28.71 0.50
CA CYS A 69 1.69 -29.49 1.26
C CYS A 69 1.10 -30.10 2.54
N PHE A 70 0.23 -29.38 3.25
CA PHE A 70 -0.32 -29.91 4.50
C PHE A 70 -1.65 -30.62 4.32
N GLY A 71 -2.43 -30.35 3.26
CA GLY A 71 -3.76 -30.96 3.07
C GLY A 71 -4.75 -30.73 4.23
N ILE A 72 -4.37 -29.97 5.26
CA ILE A 72 -5.09 -29.73 6.53
C ILE A 72 -5.40 -28.22 6.65
N GLY A 73 -5.69 -27.55 5.54
CA GLY A 73 -6.43 -26.30 5.62
C GLY A 73 -7.85 -26.66 6.06
N PRO A 74 -8.38 -26.15 7.18
CA PRO A 74 -9.71 -26.52 7.65
C PRO A 74 -10.71 -26.09 6.58
N THR A 75 -11.10 -27.04 5.76
CA THR A 75 -12.14 -26.88 4.76
C THR A 75 -13.47 -26.67 5.50
N ARG A 76 -14.49 -26.14 4.81
CA ARG A 76 -15.82 -25.93 5.41
C ARG A 76 -16.36 -27.18 6.10
N GLU A 77 -15.90 -28.37 5.69
CA GLU A 77 -16.23 -29.67 6.27
C GLU A 77 -15.68 -29.88 7.69
N ASP A 78 -14.45 -29.43 7.99
CA ASP A 78 -13.87 -29.51 9.34
C ASP A 78 -14.60 -28.59 10.32
N LEU A 79 -15.01 -27.41 9.86
CA LEU A 79 -15.78 -26.45 10.64
C LEU A 79 -17.19 -26.98 10.97
N GLU A 80 -17.79 -27.69 10.03
CA GLU A 80 -19.06 -28.39 10.25
C GLU A 80 -18.91 -29.58 11.22
N SER A 81 -17.83 -30.35 11.13
CA SER A 81 -17.59 -31.48 12.02
C SER A 81 -17.37 -31.03 13.48
N ILE A 82 -16.66 -29.91 13.70
CA ILE A 82 -16.50 -29.27 15.01
C ILE A 82 -17.85 -28.76 15.54
N ARG A 83 -18.70 -28.16 14.69
CA ARG A 83 -20.06 -27.75 15.09
C ARG A 83 -20.91 -28.95 15.52
N ARG A 84 -20.91 -30.05 14.77
CA ARG A 84 -21.67 -31.27 15.12
C ARG A 84 -21.22 -31.89 16.44
N LYS A 85 -19.90 -31.91 16.71
CA LYS A 85 -19.36 -32.38 18.00
C LYS A 85 -19.87 -31.55 19.17
N ARG A 86 -19.84 -30.21 19.07
CA ARG A 86 -20.40 -29.32 20.10
C ARG A 86 -21.90 -29.55 20.34
N THR A 87 -22.69 -29.80 19.29
CA THR A 87 -24.13 -30.09 19.47
C THR A 87 -24.35 -31.39 20.22
N ARG A 88 -23.59 -32.45 19.90
CA ARG A 88 -23.69 -33.75 20.61
C ARG A 88 -23.23 -33.68 22.06
N GLU A 89 -22.18 -32.91 22.36
CA GLU A 89 -21.75 -32.68 23.74
C GLU A 89 -22.80 -31.92 24.55
N LYS A 90 -23.42 -30.88 23.97
CA LYS A 90 -24.54 -30.17 24.62
C LYS A 90 -25.71 -31.10 24.92
N THR A 91 -26.08 -31.99 23.99
CA THR A 91 -27.15 -32.98 24.22
C THR A 91 -26.76 -33.97 25.33
N LYS A 92 -25.52 -34.47 25.36
CA LYS A 92 -25.04 -35.36 26.45
C LYS A 92 -25.06 -34.67 27.82
N ILE A 93 -24.58 -33.43 27.90
CA ILE A 93 -24.59 -32.65 29.14
C ILE A 93 -26.03 -32.39 29.59
N SER A 94 -26.93 -32.07 28.65
CA SER A 94 -28.35 -31.84 28.95
C SER A 94 -29.06 -33.10 29.48
N CYS A 95 -28.74 -34.29 28.96
CA CYS A 95 -29.29 -35.55 29.47
C CYS A 95 -28.71 -35.93 30.85
N ASN A 96 -27.44 -35.61 31.12
CA ASN A 96 -26.86 -35.85 32.44
C ASN A 96 -27.44 -34.90 33.50
N ALA A 97 -27.74 -33.65 33.13
CA ALA A 97 -28.34 -32.65 34.02
C ALA A 97 -29.84 -32.89 34.34
N THR A 98 -30.48 -33.89 33.73
CA THR A 98 -31.88 -34.28 34.02
C THR A 98 -31.99 -35.54 34.88
N ILE A 99 -30.87 -36.15 35.26
CA ILE A 99 -30.78 -37.38 36.07
C ILE A 99 -30.34 -37.07 37.52
N ASP A 100 -29.88 -35.85 37.82
CA ASP A 100 -29.66 -35.31 39.18
C ASP A 100 -30.91 -34.61 39.73
#